data_AF-A0A5R8KGR5-F1
#
_entry.id   AF-A0A5R8KGR5-F1
#
_cell.length_a   1.000
_cell.length_b   1.000
_cell.length_c   1.000
_cell.angle_alpha   90.00
_cell.angle_beta   90.00
_cell.angle_gamma   90.00
#
_symmetry.space_group_name_H-M   'P 1'
#
loop_
_entity.id
_entity.type
_entity.pdbx_description
1 polymer ?
#
loop_
_entity_poly.entity_id
_entity_poly.type
_entity_poly.pdbx_seq_one_letter_code
_entity_poly.pdbx_strand_id
1 'polypeptide(L)'
;MIRRFLLPAVALIGFSAALPAQTEQQKATMKLIDRAGERLMLGDISALDDVKGLPGDDAVAVLIMFFKQYHYEFKATDGQKAIAAKAAQYITEAPTAEDYITRLFKKEEGRPKSGLLTNYRSATLDSLTSAKNGFAVSLLFQLMDESNLDVPVGDFSTALAKMNLPDAPFTRDSRKGATTPDGIAKWKAWWETNKANYAKP
;
A
#
# COMPACT_ATOMS: atom_id res chain seq x y z
N MET A 1 -0.53 18.77 -25.12
CA MET A 1 -1.60 19.16 -24.18
C MET A 1 -1.20 18.66 -22.80
N ILE A 2 -0.49 19.49 -22.03
CA ILE A 2 0.03 19.09 -20.70
C ILE A 2 -1.15 19.20 -19.73
N ARG A 3 -1.73 18.06 -19.33
CA ARG A 3 -2.70 18.04 -18.23
C ARG A 3 -1.93 18.38 -16.95
N ARG A 4 -2.06 19.62 -16.48
CA ARG A 4 -1.79 19.99 -15.08
C ARG A 4 -2.79 19.21 -14.23
N PHE A 5 -2.39 18.04 -13.75
CA PHE A 5 -3.10 17.36 -12.69
C PHE A 5 -2.66 18.01 -11.38
N LEU A 6 -3.57 18.74 -10.73
CA LEU A 6 -3.37 19.15 -9.35
C LEU A 6 -3.15 17.88 -8.52
N LEU A 7 -1.95 17.71 -7.96
CA LEU A 7 -1.72 16.82 -6.83
C LEU A 7 -2.64 17.32 -5.71
N PRO A 8 -3.64 16.54 -5.26
CA PRO A 8 -4.38 16.92 -4.08
C PRO A 8 -3.38 16.90 -2.93
N ALA A 9 -3.22 18.04 -2.25
CA ALA A 9 -2.47 18.14 -1.01
C ALA A 9 -2.98 17.04 -0.08
N VAL A 10 -2.18 15.98 0.08
CA VAL A 10 -2.45 14.95 1.07
C VAL A 10 -2.17 15.62 2.40
N ALA A 11 -3.22 16.16 3.00
CA ALA A 11 -3.24 16.43 4.41
C ALA A 11 -2.89 15.10 5.08
N LEU A 12 -1.66 15.01 5.61
CA LEU A 12 -1.29 13.99 6.59
C LEU A 12 -2.43 13.92 7.60
N ILE A 13 -3.22 12.85 7.55
CA ILE A 13 -4.31 12.66 8.49
C ILE A 13 -3.68 12.27 9.82
N GLY A 14 -3.36 13.29 10.60
CA GLY A 14 -3.14 13.23 12.04
C GLY A 14 -3.92 14.37 12.68
N PHE A 15 -5.04 14.02 13.32
CA PHE A 15 -5.78 14.74 14.37
C PHE A 15 -6.13 16.24 14.18
N SER A 16 -7.44 16.52 14.28
CA SER A 16 -8.07 17.85 14.24
C SER A 16 -7.60 18.81 15.35
N ALA A 17 -7.18 20.03 14.98
CA ALA A 17 -7.66 21.33 15.50
C ALA A 17 -6.73 22.47 15.03
N ALA A 18 -7.30 23.46 14.31
CA ALA A 18 -6.64 24.61 13.68
C ALA A 18 -5.61 24.25 12.58
N LEU A 19 -5.81 24.72 11.34
CA LEU A 19 -4.77 24.69 10.30
C LEU A 19 -3.62 25.60 10.75
N PRO A 20 -2.47 25.07 11.22
CA PRO A 20 -1.32 25.91 11.47
C PRO A 20 -0.70 26.24 10.11
N ALA A 21 0.02 27.37 10.01
CA ALA A 21 0.91 27.60 8.88
C ALA A 21 1.78 26.34 8.64
N GLN A 22 1.84 25.87 7.39
CA GLN A 22 2.67 24.71 7.06
C GLN A 22 4.11 24.96 7.55
N THR A 23 4.65 24.00 8.31
CA THR A 23 6.02 24.10 8.80
C THR A 23 7.00 24.13 7.62
N GLU A 24 8.17 24.74 7.77
CA GLU A 24 9.19 24.74 6.70
C GLU A 24 9.57 23.32 6.26
N GLN A 25 9.53 22.36 7.18
CA GLN A 25 9.71 20.94 6.89
C GLN A 25 8.60 20.36 5.99
N GLN A 26 7.33 20.71 6.24
CA GLN A 26 6.22 20.30 5.38
C GLN A 26 6.34 20.89 3.97
N LYS A 27 6.76 22.16 3.86
CA LYS A 27 7.00 22.79 2.55
C LYS A 27 8.15 22.12 1.79
N ALA A 28 9.24 21.80 2.48
CA ALA A 28 10.37 21.10 1.88
C ALA A 28 9.98 19.70 1.39
N THR A 29 9.19 18.98 2.19
CA THR A 29 8.65 17.65 1.84
C THR A 29 7.75 17.74 0.61
N MET A 30 6.83 18.70 0.55
CA MET A 30 5.95 18.88 -0.61
C MET A 30 6.76 19.22 -1.89
N LYS A 31 7.75 20.10 -1.80
CA LYS A 31 8.64 20.41 -2.93
C LYS A 31 9.40 19.18 -3.43
N LEU A 32 9.83 18.30 -2.53
CA LEU A 32 10.48 17.04 -2.90
C LEU A 32 9.49 16.11 -3.62
N ILE A 33 8.27 15.96 -3.09
CA ILE A 33 7.22 15.15 -3.69
C ILE A 33 6.88 15.65 -5.10
N ASP A 34 6.70 16.96 -5.27
CA ASP A 34 6.41 17.59 -6.56
C ASP A 34 7.54 17.32 -7.56
N ARG A 35 8.79 17.56 -7.15
CA ARG A 35 9.97 17.30 -7.98
C ARG A 35 10.11 15.83 -8.36
N ALA A 36 9.84 14.92 -7.42
CA ALA A 36 9.84 13.48 -7.69
C ALA A 36 8.75 13.12 -8.70
N GLY A 37 7.54 13.65 -8.55
CA GLY A 37 6.44 13.45 -9.49
C GLY A 37 6.77 13.93 -10.91
N GLU A 38 7.36 15.12 -11.05
CA GLU A 38 7.81 15.65 -12.35
C GLU A 38 8.85 14.73 -13.01
N ARG A 39 9.83 14.26 -12.24
CA ARG A 39 10.86 13.32 -12.73
C ARG A 39 10.24 11.99 -13.15
N LEU A 40 9.32 11.44 -12.36
CA LEU A 40 8.62 10.19 -12.70
C LEU A 40 7.76 10.33 -13.96
N MET A 41 7.15 11.51 -14.20
CA MET A 41 6.43 11.78 -15.44
C MET A 41 7.35 11.77 -16.68
N LEU A 42 8.63 12.10 -16.51
CA LEU A 42 9.67 12.00 -17.54
C LEU A 42 10.26 10.58 -17.65
N GLY A 43 9.80 9.64 -16.83
CA GLY A 43 10.27 8.24 -16.81
C GLY A 43 11.47 7.98 -15.91
N ASP A 44 11.90 8.95 -15.10
CA ASP A 44 13.01 8.77 -14.17
C ASP A 44 12.57 8.04 -12.89
N ILE A 45 12.67 6.72 -12.92
CA ILE A 45 12.29 5.84 -11.80
C ILE A 45 13.21 6.01 -10.57
N SER A 46 14.40 6.60 -10.72
CA SER A 46 15.29 6.87 -9.58
C SER A 46 14.73 7.93 -8.64
N ALA A 47 13.76 8.73 -9.08
CA ALA A 47 13.08 9.70 -8.24
C ALA A 47 12.34 9.06 -7.04
N LEU A 48 12.02 7.76 -7.09
CA LEU A 48 11.49 7.03 -5.93
C LEU A 48 12.52 6.86 -4.80
N ASP A 49 13.82 6.96 -5.09
CA ASP A 49 14.88 6.87 -4.09
C ASP A 49 14.83 8.09 -3.14
N ASP A 50 14.52 9.28 -3.68
CA ASP A 50 14.31 10.50 -2.89
C ASP A 50 13.08 10.36 -1.97
N VAL A 51 12.01 9.76 -2.49
CA VAL A 51 10.77 9.51 -1.73
C VAL A 51 11.01 8.50 -0.62
N LYS A 52 11.77 7.43 -0.90
CA LYS A 52 12.17 6.45 0.11
C LYS A 52 13.00 7.07 1.23
N GLY A 53 13.73 8.15 0.95
CA GLY A 53 14.50 8.91 1.94
C GLY A 53 13.66 9.82 2.85
N LEU A 54 12.34 9.94 2.63
CA LEU A 54 11.47 10.72 3.51
C LEU A 54 11.36 10.08 4.90
N PRO A 55 11.18 10.90 5.96
CA PRO A 55 11.12 10.38 7.33
C PRO A 55 9.81 9.64 7.60
N GLY A 56 9.93 8.45 8.21
CA GLY A 56 8.81 7.71 8.80
C GLY A 56 7.65 7.47 7.84
N ASP A 57 6.44 7.82 8.28
CA ASP A 57 5.19 7.57 7.57
C ASP A 57 5.09 8.30 6.22
N ASP A 58 5.81 9.41 6.04
CA ASP A 58 5.75 10.20 4.80
C ASP A 58 6.26 9.39 3.60
N ALA A 59 7.33 8.61 3.78
CA ALA A 59 7.84 7.73 2.74
C ALA A 59 6.77 6.72 2.30
N VAL A 60 6.20 5.97 3.26
CA VAL A 60 5.18 4.95 2.97
C VAL A 60 3.97 5.59 2.28
N ALA A 61 3.53 6.74 2.79
CA ALA A 61 2.33 7.39 2.30
C ALA A 61 2.48 7.88 0.84
N VAL A 62 3.61 8.52 0.54
CA VAL A 62 3.91 9.03 -0.79
C VAL A 62 4.18 7.89 -1.77
N LEU A 63 4.83 6.80 -1.34
CA LEU A 63 5.05 5.62 -2.18
C LEU A 63 3.71 4.94 -2.57
N ILE A 64 2.75 4.83 -1.65
CA ILE A 64 1.39 4.33 -1.98
C ILE A 64 0.69 5.26 -2.98
N MET A 65 0.86 6.58 -2.81
CA MET A 65 0.30 7.56 -3.75
C MET A 65 0.87 7.38 -5.16
N PHE A 66 2.19 7.28 -5.31
CA PHE A 66 2.81 7.05 -6.61
C PHE A 66 2.45 5.67 -7.18
N PHE A 67 2.47 4.61 -6.36
CA PHE A 67 1.97 3.30 -6.77
C PHE A 67 0.56 3.43 -7.38
N LYS A 68 -0.38 4.04 -6.66
CA LYS A 68 -1.77 4.24 -7.11
C LYS A 68 -1.83 5.01 -8.44
N GLN A 69 -1.06 6.08 -8.57
CA GLN A 69 -1.05 6.93 -9.77
C GLN A 69 -0.61 6.17 -11.02
N TYR A 70 0.43 5.33 -10.90
CA TYR A 70 1.00 4.62 -12.04
C TYR A 70 0.38 3.24 -12.28
N HIS A 71 -0.13 2.58 -11.23
CA HIS A 71 -0.74 1.24 -11.31
C HIS A 71 -2.13 1.27 -11.94
N TYR A 72 -2.93 2.30 -11.65
CA TYR A 72 -4.30 2.43 -12.18
C TYR A 72 -4.40 3.26 -13.46
N GLU A 73 -3.28 3.64 -14.08
CA GLU A 73 -3.29 4.35 -15.36
C GLU A 73 -3.86 3.46 -16.47
N PHE A 74 -4.85 3.98 -17.20
CA PHE A 74 -5.43 3.25 -18.32
C PHE A 74 -4.41 3.14 -19.46
N LYS A 75 -4.10 1.91 -19.87
CA LYS A 75 -3.02 1.60 -20.84
C LYS A 75 -1.65 2.09 -20.35
N ALA A 76 -1.32 1.80 -19.09
CA ALA A 76 0.00 2.07 -18.53
C ALA A 76 1.14 1.56 -19.45
N THR A 77 2.10 2.43 -19.74
CA THR A 77 3.34 2.07 -20.45
C THR A 77 4.20 1.15 -19.58
N ASP A 78 5.18 0.48 -20.18
CA ASP A 78 6.07 -0.39 -19.40
C ASP A 78 6.91 0.40 -18.37
N GLY A 79 7.26 1.66 -18.69
CA GLY A 79 7.86 2.57 -17.72
C GLY A 79 6.95 2.87 -16.52
N GLN A 80 5.65 3.11 -16.76
CA GLN A 80 4.69 3.35 -15.68
C GLN A 80 4.47 2.10 -14.82
N LYS A 81 4.42 0.91 -15.44
CA LYS A 81 4.36 -0.36 -14.69
C LYS A 81 5.62 -0.57 -13.84
N ALA A 82 6.80 -0.23 -14.37
CA ALA A 82 8.06 -0.32 -13.64
C ALA A 82 8.11 0.65 -12.44
N ILE A 83 7.58 1.87 -12.59
CA ILE A 83 7.42 2.82 -11.49
C ILE A 83 6.52 2.23 -10.40
N ALA A 84 5.35 1.70 -10.77
CA ALA A 84 4.45 1.07 -9.81
C ALA A 84 5.11 -0.12 -9.10
N ALA A 85 5.80 -1.00 -9.83
CA ALA A 85 6.51 -2.14 -9.25
C ALA A 85 7.60 -1.71 -8.26
N LYS A 86 8.43 -0.71 -8.62
CA LYS A 86 9.48 -0.20 -7.72
C LYS A 86 8.89 0.50 -6.49
N ALA A 87 7.79 1.24 -6.64
CA ALA A 87 7.09 1.84 -5.51
C ALA A 87 6.54 0.76 -4.56
N ALA A 88 5.93 -0.30 -5.09
CA ALA A 88 5.45 -1.44 -4.29
C ALA A 88 6.58 -2.11 -3.51
N GLN A 89 7.74 -2.31 -4.13
CA GLN A 89 8.93 -2.82 -3.46
C GLN A 89 9.36 -1.89 -2.31
N TYR A 90 9.49 -0.60 -2.57
CA TYR A 90 9.97 0.36 -1.56
C TYR A 90 9.01 0.53 -0.39
N ILE A 91 7.70 0.36 -0.58
CA ILE A 91 6.73 0.32 0.53
C ILE A 91 7.13 -0.78 1.52
N THR A 92 7.51 -1.96 1.04
CA THR A 92 7.85 -3.10 1.92
C THR A 92 9.24 -3.01 2.56
N GLU A 93 10.08 -2.07 2.12
CA GLU A 93 11.42 -1.82 2.67
C GLU A 93 11.43 -0.64 3.66
N ALA A 94 10.33 0.11 3.76
CA ALA A 94 10.25 1.27 4.64
C ALA A 94 10.13 0.83 6.10
N PRO A 95 10.95 1.37 7.04
CA PRO A 95 10.98 0.92 8.43
C PRO A 95 9.64 0.99 9.17
N THR A 96 8.77 1.96 8.82
CA THR A 96 7.46 2.14 9.47
C THR A 96 6.31 1.49 8.72
N ALA A 97 6.57 0.73 7.65
CA ALA A 97 5.54 0.21 6.75
C ALA A 97 4.51 -0.66 7.47
N GLU A 98 4.95 -1.58 8.33
CA GLU A 98 4.06 -2.48 9.07
C GLU A 98 3.09 -1.71 9.98
N ASP A 99 3.63 -0.79 10.79
CA ASP A 99 2.83 0.01 11.72
C ASP A 99 1.89 0.98 10.98
N TYR A 100 2.37 1.60 9.92
CA TYR A 100 1.57 2.50 9.09
C TYR A 100 0.41 1.77 8.43
N ILE A 101 0.70 0.67 7.73
CA ILE A 101 -0.31 -0.11 7.01
C ILE A 101 -1.32 -0.72 8.00
N THR A 102 -0.86 -1.21 9.16
CA THR A 102 -1.75 -1.75 10.18
C THR A 102 -2.72 -0.68 10.71
N ARG A 103 -2.22 0.52 11.04
CA ARG A 103 -3.08 1.66 11.46
C ARG A 103 -4.05 2.11 10.37
N LEU A 104 -3.66 1.99 9.10
CA LEU A 104 -4.52 2.33 7.97
C LEU A 104 -5.76 1.42 7.93
N PHE A 105 -5.61 0.13 8.23
CA PHE A 105 -6.70 -0.85 8.19
C PHE A 105 -7.49 -0.99 9.50
N LYS A 106 -6.93 -0.56 10.65
CA LYS A 106 -7.63 -0.58 11.93
C LYS A 106 -8.82 0.38 11.99
N LYS A 107 -9.82 0.01 12.80
CA LYS A 107 -10.87 0.96 13.23
C LYS A 107 -10.24 1.99 14.16
N GLU A 108 -10.54 3.25 13.90
CA GLU A 108 -10.15 4.38 14.75
C GLU A 108 -11.41 5.19 15.05
N GLU A 109 -11.63 5.50 16.31
CA GLU A 109 -12.78 6.27 16.75
C GLU A 109 -12.75 7.68 16.14
N GLY A 110 -13.90 8.16 15.65
CA GLY A 110 -14.01 9.46 15.00
C GLY A 110 -13.41 9.55 13.59
N ARG A 111 -12.78 8.49 13.06
CA ARG A 111 -12.25 8.49 11.70
C ARG A 111 -13.41 8.42 10.69
N PRO A 112 -13.57 9.43 9.80
CA PRO A 112 -14.68 9.43 8.86
C PRO A 112 -14.49 8.37 7.78
N LYS A 113 -15.57 7.67 7.43
CA LYS A 113 -15.61 6.82 6.23
C LYS A 113 -15.58 7.74 5.00
N SER A 114 -14.45 7.79 4.31
CA SER A 114 -14.29 8.59 3.09
C SER A 114 -13.90 7.71 1.91
N GLY A 115 -14.38 8.07 0.71
CA GLY A 115 -13.97 7.38 -0.52
C GLY A 115 -12.46 7.46 -0.78
N LEU A 116 -11.81 8.53 -0.32
CA LEU A 116 -10.35 8.68 -0.38
C LEU A 116 -9.64 7.59 0.44
N LEU A 117 -10.07 7.37 1.69
CA LEU A 117 -9.51 6.33 2.55
C LEU A 117 -9.73 4.92 1.97
N THR A 118 -10.92 4.65 1.43
CA THR A 118 -11.21 3.37 0.75
C THR A 118 -10.27 3.16 -0.44
N ASN A 119 -10.09 4.17 -1.28
CA ASN A 119 -9.18 4.09 -2.43
C ASN A 119 -7.73 3.84 -2.00
N TYR A 120 -7.32 4.44 -0.89
CA TYR A 120 -5.97 4.31 -0.36
C TYR A 120 -5.70 2.92 0.22
N ARG A 121 -6.67 2.36 0.94
CA ARG A 121 -6.66 0.97 1.42
C ARG A 121 -6.58 -0.03 0.26
N SER A 122 -7.39 0.16 -0.79
CA SER A 122 -7.34 -0.68 -1.99
C SER A 122 -5.96 -0.62 -2.68
N ALA A 123 -5.41 0.59 -2.87
CA ALA A 123 -4.08 0.77 -3.42
C ALA A 123 -3.01 0.09 -2.57
N THR A 124 -3.15 0.14 -1.25
CA THR A 124 -2.23 -0.54 -0.32
C THR A 124 -2.27 -2.05 -0.52
N LEU A 125 -3.46 -2.68 -0.57
CA LEU A 125 -3.58 -4.12 -0.84
C LEU A 125 -3.01 -4.53 -2.20
N ASP A 126 -3.28 -3.74 -3.25
CA ASP A 126 -2.75 -4.01 -4.58
C ASP A 126 -1.23 -3.80 -4.65
N SER A 127 -0.66 -2.86 -3.86
CA SER A 127 0.78 -2.67 -3.75
C SER A 127 1.46 -3.86 -3.06
N LEU A 128 0.89 -4.37 -1.96
CA LEU A 128 1.37 -5.58 -1.28
C LEU A 128 1.31 -6.78 -2.21
N THR A 129 0.20 -6.93 -2.93
CA THR A 129 0.02 -7.98 -3.96
C THR A 129 1.08 -7.89 -5.06
N SER A 130 1.41 -6.67 -5.50
CA SER A 130 2.41 -6.43 -6.54
C SER A 130 3.83 -6.71 -6.05
N ALA A 131 4.14 -6.39 -4.79
CA ALA A 131 5.45 -6.68 -4.19
C ALA A 131 5.69 -8.17 -4.00
N LYS A 132 4.66 -8.92 -3.58
CA LYS A 132 4.65 -10.40 -3.47
C LYS A 132 5.89 -10.98 -2.76
N ASN A 133 6.41 -10.30 -1.74
CA ASN A 133 7.58 -10.73 -0.97
C ASN A 133 7.19 -11.21 0.43
N GLY A 134 8.16 -11.71 1.20
CA GLY A 134 7.95 -12.22 2.56
C GLY A 134 7.24 -11.23 3.48
N PHE A 135 7.68 -9.96 3.45
CA PHE A 135 7.04 -8.87 4.20
C PHE A 135 5.55 -8.76 3.87
N ALA A 136 5.19 -8.65 2.58
CA ALA A 136 3.81 -8.45 2.15
C ALA A 136 2.92 -9.65 2.52
N VAL A 137 3.40 -10.88 2.32
CA VAL A 137 2.67 -12.09 2.68
C VAL A 137 2.44 -12.16 4.19
N SER A 138 3.51 -11.99 4.98
CA SER A 138 3.43 -12.01 6.45
C SER A 138 2.47 -10.94 6.98
N LEU A 139 2.53 -9.73 6.46
CA LEU A 139 1.66 -8.63 6.90
C LEU A 139 0.19 -8.91 6.61
N LEU A 140 -0.14 -9.47 5.45
CA LEU A 140 -1.52 -9.83 5.12
C LEU A 140 -2.08 -10.88 6.10
N PHE A 141 -1.29 -11.89 6.49
CA PHE A 141 -1.71 -12.85 7.51
C PHE A 141 -1.86 -12.22 8.90
N GLN A 142 -0.94 -11.36 9.32
CA GLN A 142 -1.07 -10.60 10.56
C GLN A 142 -2.35 -9.77 10.59
N LEU A 143 -2.69 -9.12 9.47
CA LEU A 143 -3.94 -8.37 9.34
C LEU A 143 -5.17 -9.27 9.40
N MET A 144 -5.15 -10.48 8.85
CA MET A 144 -6.25 -11.44 8.97
C MET A 144 -6.52 -11.92 10.40
N ASP A 145 -5.54 -11.79 11.29
CA ASP A 145 -5.66 -12.12 12.73
C ASP A 145 -6.00 -10.89 13.59
N GLU A 146 -5.97 -9.69 13.01
CA GLU A 146 -6.31 -8.47 13.73
C GLU A 146 -7.81 -8.38 14.03
N SER A 147 -8.13 -8.19 15.32
CA SER A 147 -9.49 -8.19 15.83
C SER A 147 -10.26 -6.89 15.51
N ASN A 148 -9.55 -5.77 15.36
CA ASN A 148 -10.13 -4.43 15.24
C ASN A 148 -9.95 -3.80 13.85
N LEU A 149 -10.36 -4.52 12.80
CA LEU A 149 -10.26 -4.05 11.41
C LEU A 149 -11.48 -3.27 10.94
N ASP A 150 -11.26 -2.20 10.19
CA ASP A 150 -12.31 -1.39 9.55
C ASP A 150 -12.70 -1.93 8.16
N VAL A 151 -11.99 -2.96 7.68
CA VAL A 151 -12.26 -3.66 6.42
C VAL A 151 -12.50 -5.15 6.67
N PRO A 152 -13.27 -5.84 5.80
CA PRO A 152 -13.48 -7.29 5.93
C PRO A 152 -12.19 -8.09 5.77
N VAL A 153 -12.06 -9.17 6.54
CA VAL A 153 -10.92 -10.12 6.43
C VAL A 153 -10.79 -10.71 5.01
N GLY A 154 -11.91 -10.82 4.29
CA GLY A 154 -11.96 -11.30 2.91
C GLY A 154 -11.14 -10.45 1.93
N ASP A 155 -10.88 -9.18 2.20
CA ASP A 155 -10.09 -8.31 1.33
C ASP A 155 -8.61 -8.73 1.34
N PHE A 156 -8.07 -9.08 2.51
CA PHE A 156 -6.70 -9.60 2.65
C PHE A 156 -6.56 -11.00 2.03
N SER A 157 -7.55 -11.86 2.23
CA SER A 157 -7.62 -13.17 1.58
C SER A 157 -7.64 -13.05 0.06
N THR A 158 -8.35 -12.05 -0.48
CA THR A 158 -8.36 -11.75 -1.92
C THR A 158 -6.99 -11.30 -2.41
N ALA A 159 -6.28 -10.47 -1.63
CA ALA A 159 -4.91 -10.06 -1.95
C ALA A 159 -3.95 -11.27 -1.98
N LEU A 160 -4.01 -12.15 -0.98
CA LEU A 160 -3.23 -13.40 -0.96
C LEU A 160 -3.52 -14.30 -2.16
N ALA A 161 -4.79 -14.46 -2.54
CA ALA A 161 -5.17 -15.25 -3.71
C ALA A 161 -4.59 -14.66 -5.02
N LYS A 162 -4.57 -13.33 -5.17
CA LYS A 162 -3.98 -12.65 -6.34
C LYS A 162 -2.46 -12.88 -6.45
N MET A 163 -1.77 -13.13 -5.34
CA MET A 163 -0.34 -13.37 -5.34
C MET A 163 0.05 -14.69 -6.03
N ASN A 164 -0.84 -15.69 -6.15
CA ASN A 164 -0.50 -17.03 -6.66
C ASN A 164 0.75 -17.60 -5.96
N LEU A 165 0.65 -17.77 -4.63
CA LEU A 165 1.72 -18.35 -3.82
C LEU A 165 1.81 -19.87 -4.08
N PRO A 166 3.01 -20.47 -4.00
CA PRO A 166 3.19 -21.91 -4.17
C PRO A 166 2.34 -22.70 -3.17
N ASP A 167 1.69 -23.77 -3.66
CA ASP A 167 0.88 -24.71 -2.87
C ASP A 167 -0.24 -24.05 -2.03
N ALA A 168 -0.59 -22.80 -2.35
CA ALA A 168 -1.63 -22.08 -1.65
C ALA A 168 -3.01 -22.70 -1.89
N PRO A 169 -3.92 -22.66 -0.89
CA PRO A 169 -5.26 -23.22 -1.02
C PRO A 169 -6.11 -22.51 -2.07
N PHE A 170 -5.76 -21.27 -2.43
CA PHE A 170 -6.46 -20.48 -3.42
C PHE A 170 -5.49 -19.71 -4.33
N THR A 171 -5.94 -19.50 -5.55
CA THR A 171 -5.25 -18.72 -6.59
C THR A 171 -6.16 -17.58 -7.04
N ARG A 172 -5.68 -16.74 -7.95
CA ARG A 172 -6.45 -15.64 -8.54
C ARG A 172 -7.81 -16.09 -9.09
N ASP A 173 -7.88 -17.31 -9.62
CA ASP A 173 -9.04 -17.86 -10.31
C ASP A 173 -10.04 -18.51 -9.34
N SER A 174 -9.58 -18.99 -8.17
CA SER A 174 -10.42 -19.59 -7.13
C SER A 174 -10.74 -18.65 -5.95
N ARG A 175 -10.48 -17.35 -6.11
CA ARG A 175 -10.64 -16.32 -5.06
C ARG A 175 -12.01 -16.25 -4.39
N LYS A 176 -13.09 -16.67 -5.05
CA LYS A 176 -14.45 -16.69 -4.45
C LYS A 176 -14.52 -17.61 -3.24
N GLY A 177 -13.82 -18.75 -3.28
CA GLY A 177 -13.75 -19.68 -2.15
C GLY A 177 -12.82 -19.22 -1.05
N ALA A 178 -11.92 -18.27 -1.32
CA ALA A 178 -10.91 -17.80 -0.39
C ALA A 178 -11.49 -16.92 0.73
N THR A 179 -12.60 -16.23 0.46
CA THR A 179 -13.17 -15.22 1.38
C THR A 179 -14.25 -15.78 2.32
N THR A 180 -14.61 -17.06 2.17
CA THR A 180 -15.56 -17.73 3.08
C THR A 180 -14.88 -18.05 4.41
N PRO A 181 -15.63 -18.32 5.51
CA PRO A 181 -15.04 -18.76 6.76
C PRO A 181 -14.13 -20.00 6.60
N ASP A 182 -14.57 -20.99 5.83
CA ASP A 182 -13.75 -22.18 5.51
C ASP A 182 -12.51 -21.84 4.68
N GLY A 183 -12.63 -20.88 3.75
CA GLY A 183 -11.50 -20.40 2.96
C GLY A 183 -10.47 -19.68 3.82
N ILE A 184 -10.91 -18.83 4.74
CA ILE A 184 -10.05 -18.16 5.71
C ILE A 184 -9.37 -19.19 6.62
N ALA A 185 -10.08 -20.22 7.09
CA ALA A 185 -9.49 -21.29 7.88
C ALA A 185 -8.39 -22.06 7.12
N LYS A 186 -8.62 -22.36 5.83
CA LYS A 186 -7.61 -22.99 4.96
C LYS A 186 -6.37 -22.12 4.77
N TRP A 187 -6.55 -20.80 4.61
CA TRP A 187 -5.43 -19.85 4.56
C TRP A 187 -4.60 -19.88 5.85
N LYS A 188 -5.26 -19.84 7.01
CA LYS A 188 -4.56 -19.90 8.31
C LYS A 188 -3.79 -21.22 8.50
N ALA A 189 -4.39 -22.35 8.13
CA ALA A 189 -3.71 -23.65 8.19
C ALA A 189 -2.48 -23.70 7.25
N TRP A 190 -2.62 -23.14 6.04
CA TRP A 190 -1.48 -23.02 5.11
C TRP A 190 -0.37 -22.14 5.68
N TRP A 191 -0.72 -21.00 6.30
CA TRP A 191 0.25 -20.09 6.91
C TRP A 191 1.08 -20.76 7.99
N GLU A 192 0.45 -21.51 8.90
CA GLU A 192 1.16 -22.22 9.97
C GLU A 192 2.22 -23.19 9.44
N THR A 193 1.98 -23.78 8.27
CA THR A 193 2.92 -24.71 7.62
C THR A 193 4.02 -23.99 6.84
N ASN A 194 3.74 -22.79 6.32
CA ASN A 194 4.60 -22.11 5.33
C ASN A 194 5.29 -20.84 5.84
N LYS A 195 4.92 -20.31 7.01
CA LYS A 195 5.39 -19.00 7.51
C LYS A 195 6.91 -18.86 7.59
N ALA A 196 7.64 -19.96 7.81
CA ALA A 196 9.10 -19.97 7.81
C ALA A 196 9.70 -19.54 6.46
N ASN A 197 9.01 -19.80 5.34
CA ASN A 197 9.46 -19.42 3.99
C ASN A 197 9.25 -17.92 3.69
N TYR A 198 8.51 -17.22 4.54
CA TYR A 198 8.14 -15.82 4.37
C TYR A 198 8.63 -14.97 5.53
N ALA A 199 9.68 -15.40 6.22
CA ALA A 199 10.34 -14.60 7.24
C ALA A 199 10.71 -13.22 6.67
N LYS A 200 10.42 -12.17 7.44
CA LYS A 200 10.76 -10.80 7.07
C LYS A 200 12.29 -10.69 6.95
N PRO A 201 12.84 -10.14 5.85
CA PRO A 201 14.26 -9.88 5.73
C PRO A 201 14.75 -8.84 6.73
#